data_AF-A0A3L7WX66-F1
#
_entry.id   AF-A0A3L7WX66-F1
#
_cell.length_a   1.000
_cell.length_b   1.000
_cell.length_c   1.000
_cell.angle_alpha   90.00
_cell.angle_beta   90.00
_cell.angle_gamma   90.00
#
_symmetry.space_group_name_H-M   'P 1'
#
loop_
_entity.id
_entity.type
_entity.pdbx_description
1 polymer ?
#
loop_
_entity_poly.entity_id
_entity_poly.type
_entity_poly.pdbx_seq_one_letter_code
_entity_poly.pdbx_strand_id
1 'polypeptide(L)'
;MSEEQRYRPDDDCPLFSERLEEHIVALTRGDLPNHGRFCGNCYTPLSHDSARCPHCGALTDGPLAPVDAIPDELIDMLREQRKTESRIVTTFAYSGFVLAIVTGLAIVLGIPYLRAHLLPATIVYGLYLLIAGRTFAGVLGGYYGDHIAYDRARTRMRMRWAAWVSAR
;
A
#
# COMPACT_ATOMS: atom_id res chain seq x y z
N MET A 1 23.05 -0.05 -1.99
CA MET A 1 21.82 0.51 -1.40
C MET A 1 20.75 0.34 -2.45
N SER A 2 20.11 -0.82 -2.42
CA SER A 2 19.20 -1.28 -3.47
C SER A 2 17.80 -0.78 -3.16
N GLU A 3 17.07 -0.42 -4.23
CA GLU A 3 15.69 0.05 -4.21
C GLU A 3 14.83 -0.72 -3.18
N GLU A 4 14.05 0.03 -2.39
CA GLU A 4 12.95 -0.51 -1.60
C GLU A 4 12.09 -1.39 -2.52
N GLN A 5 12.31 -2.70 -2.43
CA GLN A 5 11.55 -3.72 -3.12
C GLN A 5 10.17 -3.73 -2.47
N ARG A 6 9.31 -2.78 -2.90
CA ARG A 6 7.89 -2.78 -2.62
C ARG A 6 7.38 -4.18 -2.95
N TYR A 7 6.75 -4.84 -1.98
CA TYR A 7 6.23 -6.19 -2.13
C TYR A 7 5.41 -6.29 -3.43
N ARG A 8 5.87 -7.17 -4.33
CA ARG A 8 5.26 -7.43 -5.64
C ARG A 8 4.71 -8.86 -5.58
N PRO A 9 3.38 -9.06 -5.56
CA PRO A 9 2.82 -10.39 -5.41
C PRO A 9 2.91 -11.15 -6.73
N ASP A 10 3.17 -12.46 -6.63
CA ASP A 10 3.21 -13.44 -7.72
C ASP A 10 1.83 -13.80 -8.29
N ASP A 11 0.90 -12.85 -8.29
CA ASP A 11 -0.31 -13.01 -9.07
C ASP A 11 -0.02 -12.47 -10.48
N ASP A 12 0.12 -13.37 -11.45
CA ASP A 12 0.34 -13.16 -12.91
C ASP A 12 -0.70 -12.24 -13.61
N CYS A 13 -1.49 -11.49 -12.85
CA CYS A 13 -2.38 -10.44 -13.31
C CYS A 13 -2.39 -9.30 -12.27
N PRO A 14 -1.77 -8.15 -12.57
CA PRO A 14 -2.11 -6.92 -11.86
C PRO A 14 -3.57 -6.63 -12.24
N LEU A 15 -4.52 -6.72 -11.30
CA LEU A 15 -5.91 -6.32 -11.57
C LEU A 15 -6.01 -4.91 -12.15
N PHE A 16 -5.05 -4.04 -11.78
CA PHE A 16 -4.87 -2.71 -12.34
C PHE A 16 -3.42 -2.52 -12.75
N SER A 17 -3.21 -1.87 -13.90
CA SER A 17 -1.88 -1.41 -14.28
C SER A 17 -1.39 -0.37 -13.28
N GLU A 18 -0.09 -0.39 -12.97
CA GLU A 18 0.56 0.64 -12.14
C GLU A 18 0.23 2.07 -12.62
N ARG A 19 0.20 2.29 -13.94
CA ARG A 19 -0.19 3.57 -14.56
C ARG A 19 -1.62 4.03 -14.23
N LEU A 20 -2.55 3.09 -14.07
CA LEU A 20 -3.92 3.40 -13.69
C LEU A 20 -4.00 3.82 -12.23
N GLU A 21 -3.26 3.12 -11.36
CA GLU A 21 -3.17 3.51 -9.96
C GLU A 21 -2.55 4.90 -9.80
N GLU A 22 -1.46 5.19 -10.49
CA GLU A 22 -0.83 6.52 -10.50
C GLU A 22 -1.79 7.61 -10.98
N HIS A 23 -2.53 7.35 -12.06
CA HIS A 23 -3.50 8.29 -12.59
C HIS A 23 -4.63 8.58 -11.59
N ILE A 24 -5.19 7.53 -10.96
CA ILE A 24 -6.25 7.68 -9.95
C ILE A 24 -5.72 8.38 -8.69
N VAL A 25 -4.47 8.14 -8.30
CA VAL A 25 -3.84 8.89 -7.20
C VAL A 25 -3.78 10.37 -7.52
N ALA A 26 -3.28 10.74 -8.70
CA ALA A 26 -3.19 12.13 -9.11
C ALA A 26 -4.58 12.78 -9.21
N LEU A 27 -5.57 12.03 -9.68
CA LEU A 27 -6.96 12.44 -9.71
C LEU A 27 -7.52 12.72 -8.31
N THR A 28 -7.34 11.78 -7.37
CA THR A 28 -7.83 11.94 -5.99
C THR A 28 -7.15 13.07 -5.21
N ARG A 29 -5.95 13.50 -5.64
CA ARG A 29 -5.24 14.66 -5.12
C ARG A 29 -5.68 15.99 -5.75
N GLY A 30 -6.45 15.93 -6.85
CA GLY A 30 -6.84 17.10 -7.63
C GLY A 30 -5.77 17.58 -8.61
N ASP A 31 -4.71 16.79 -8.84
CA ASP A 31 -3.61 17.13 -9.74
C ASP A 31 -3.98 16.92 -11.21
N LEU A 32 -4.93 16.01 -11.49
CA LEU A 32 -5.40 15.66 -12.83
C LEU A 32 -6.94 15.52 -12.88
N PRO A 33 -7.60 15.95 -13.96
CA PRO A 33 -9.05 15.73 -14.15
C PRO A 33 -9.36 14.27 -14.53
N ASN A 34 -10.61 13.82 -14.31
CA ASN A 34 -11.12 12.51 -14.77
C ASN A 34 -11.41 12.53 -16.28
N HIS A 35 -10.40 12.82 -17.09
CA HIS A 35 -10.55 12.94 -18.53
C HIS A 35 -9.29 12.45 -19.23
N GLY A 36 -9.45 11.57 -20.22
CA GLY A 36 -8.35 10.98 -20.94
C GLY A 36 -8.83 9.96 -21.95
N ARG A 37 -7.94 9.06 -22.38
CA ARG A 37 -8.30 7.89 -23.18
C ARG A 37 -7.91 6.66 -22.39
N PHE A 38 -8.89 5.85 -22.01
CA PHE A 38 -8.67 4.66 -21.19
C PHE A 38 -9.15 3.41 -21.92
N CYS A 39 -8.53 2.27 -21.62
CA CYS A 39 -8.97 1.00 -22.17
C CYS A 39 -10.39 0.64 -21.68
N GLY A 40 -11.31 0.31 -22.60
CA GLY A 40 -12.68 -0.07 -22.25
C GLY A 40 -12.81 -1.38 -21.45
N ASN A 41 -11.73 -2.17 -21.39
CA ASN A 41 -11.67 -3.43 -20.64
C ASN A 41 -11.02 -3.26 -19.25
N CYS A 42 -9.78 -2.77 -19.19
CA CYS A 42 -8.99 -2.71 -17.95
C CYS A 42 -8.74 -1.28 -17.44
N TYR A 43 -9.33 -0.26 -18.07
CA TYR A 43 -9.22 1.17 -17.71
C TYR A 43 -7.81 1.74 -17.68
N THR A 44 -6.79 0.98 -18.10
CA THR A 44 -5.41 1.47 -18.23
C THR A 44 -5.35 2.68 -19.16
N PRO A 45 -4.66 3.77 -18.79
CA PRO A 45 -4.44 4.91 -19.67
C PRO A 45 -3.78 4.50 -20.99
N LEU A 46 -4.35 4.95 -22.10
CA LEU A 46 -3.91 4.66 -23.46
C LEU A 46 -3.27 5.89 -24.10
N SER A 47 -2.23 5.67 -24.93
CA SER A 47 -1.76 6.71 -25.83
C SER A 47 -2.72 6.88 -27.00
N HIS A 48 -2.71 8.06 -27.62
CA HIS A 48 -3.60 8.38 -28.74
C HIS A 48 -3.45 7.40 -29.92
N ASP A 49 -2.24 6.91 -30.18
CA ASP A 49 -1.94 6.04 -31.33
C ASP A 49 -1.83 4.56 -30.97
N SER A 50 -2.15 4.19 -29.74
CA SER A 50 -2.17 2.77 -29.35
C SER A 50 -3.35 2.06 -30.01
N ALA A 51 -3.05 1.05 -30.84
CA ALA A 51 -4.04 0.12 -31.42
C ALA A 51 -4.40 -1.03 -30.45
N ARG A 52 -3.56 -1.25 -29.43
CA ARG A 52 -3.72 -2.31 -28.44
C ARG A 52 -3.34 -1.79 -27.06
N CYS A 53 -4.09 -2.20 -26.05
CA CYS A 53 -3.77 -1.89 -24.66
C CYS A 53 -2.45 -2.57 -24.25
N PRO A 54 -1.48 -1.83 -23.67
CA PRO A 54 -0.20 -2.39 -23.24
C PRO A 54 -0.31 -3.31 -22.01
N HIS A 55 -1.45 -3.28 -21.31
CA HIS A 55 -1.66 -4.04 -20.08
C HIS A 55 -2.48 -5.31 -20.30
N CYS A 56 -3.70 -5.20 -20.85
CA CYS A 56 -4.57 -6.36 -21.06
C CYS A 56 -4.52 -6.92 -22.48
N GLY A 57 -3.81 -6.27 -23.42
CA GLY A 57 -3.72 -6.71 -24.80
C GLY A 57 -5.00 -6.53 -25.63
N ALA A 58 -6.05 -5.91 -25.09
CA ALA A 58 -7.29 -5.64 -25.83
C ALA A 58 -7.07 -4.66 -26.99
N LEU A 59 -7.73 -4.92 -28.12
CA LEU A 59 -7.75 -4.06 -29.29
C LEU A 59 -8.58 -2.79 -29.03
N THR A 60 -8.07 -1.62 -29.42
CA THR A 60 -8.78 -0.34 -29.22
C THR A 60 -9.90 -0.09 -30.23
N ASP A 61 -9.92 -0.85 -31.31
CA ASP A 61 -10.96 -0.91 -32.35
C ASP A 61 -11.89 -2.13 -32.16
N GLY A 62 -11.78 -2.82 -31.01
CA GLY A 62 -12.60 -3.98 -30.68
C GLY A 62 -13.99 -3.64 -30.12
N PRO A 63 -14.73 -4.66 -29.64
CA PRO A 63 -16.08 -4.50 -29.09
C PRO A 63 -16.13 -3.65 -27.80
N LEU A 64 -15.00 -3.50 -27.10
CA LEU A 64 -14.86 -2.65 -25.92
C LEU A 64 -14.08 -1.39 -26.31
N ALA A 65 -14.80 -0.40 -26.85
CA ALA A 65 -14.21 0.87 -27.26
C ALA A 65 -13.53 1.58 -26.06
N PRO A 66 -12.46 2.36 -26.32
CA PRO A 66 -11.86 3.22 -25.31
C PRO A 66 -12.89 4.15 -24.68
N VAL A 67 -12.74 4.40 -23.39
CA VAL A 67 -13.62 5.30 -22.62
C VAL A 67 -12.87 6.56 -22.23
N ASP A 68 -13.59 7.67 -22.14
CA ASP A 68 -12.97 8.98 -21.90
C ASP A 68 -12.84 9.34 -20.41
N ALA A 69 -13.54 8.60 -19.55
CA ALA A 69 -13.54 8.78 -18.12
C ALA A 69 -13.54 7.43 -17.39
N ILE A 70 -12.93 7.41 -16.20
CA ILE A 70 -12.94 6.26 -15.32
C ILE A 70 -14.26 6.28 -14.51
N PRO A 71 -15.00 5.16 -14.40
CA PRO A 71 -16.21 5.10 -13.57
C PRO A 71 -15.94 5.43 -12.11
N ASP A 72 -16.85 6.18 -11.48
CA ASP A 72 -16.71 6.61 -10.08
C ASP A 72 -16.61 5.41 -9.12
N GLU A 73 -17.33 4.32 -9.40
CA GLU A 73 -17.25 3.10 -8.60
C GLU A 73 -15.82 2.53 -8.59
N LEU A 74 -15.08 2.65 -9.68
CA LEU A 74 -13.71 2.15 -9.75
C LEU A 74 -12.76 3.00 -8.91
N ILE A 75 -12.95 4.32 -8.96
CA ILE A 75 -12.18 5.29 -8.18
C ILE A 75 -12.41 5.02 -6.69
N ASP A 76 -13.65 4.80 -6.28
CA ASP A 76 -14.01 4.50 -4.89
C ASP A 76 -13.42 3.17 -4.40
N MET A 77 -13.47 2.13 -5.23
CA MET A 77 -12.90 0.83 -4.89
C MET A 77 -11.39 0.92 -4.62
N LEU A 78 -10.64 1.65 -5.46
CA LEU A 78 -9.19 1.85 -5.27
C LEU A 78 -8.87 2.77 -4.09
N ARG A 79 -9.70 3.80 -3.85
CA ARG A 79 -9.55 4.68 -2.69
C ARG A 79 -9.71 3.92 -1.38
N GLU A 80 -10.70 3.02 -1.30
CA GLU A 80 -10.92 2.19 -0.11
C GLU A 80 -9.78 1.19 0.14
N GLN A 81 -9.24 0.57 -0.91
CA GLN A 81 -8.09 -0.33 -0.80
C GLN A 81 -6.88 0.41 -0.23
N ARG A 82 -6.49 1.56 -0.80
CA ARG A 82 -5.36 2.35 -0.29
C ARG A 82 -5.55 2.83 1.14
N LYS A 83 -6.77 3.24 1.51
CA LYS A 83 -7.08 3.65 2.89
C LYS A 83 -6.88 2.49 3.87
N THR A 84 -7.23 1.27 3.45
CA THR A 84 -7.05 0.05 4.24
C THR A 84 -5.57 -0.29 4.38
N GLU A 85 -4.81 -0.26 3.28
CA GLU A 85 -3.36 -0.51 3.30
C GLU A 85 -2.62 0.49 4.17
N SER A 86 -2.85 1.79 3.96
CA SER A 86 -2.25 2.84 4.77
C SER A 86 -2.55 2.65 6.25
N ARG A 87 -3.81 2.38 6.62
CA ARG A 87 -4.18 2.16 8.03
C ARG A 87 -3.47 0.96 8.64
N ILE A 88 -3.34 -0.15 7.91
CA ILE A 88 -2.70 -1.36 8.41
C ILE A 88 -1.19 -1.12 8.57
N VAL A 89 -0.51 -0.58 7.55
CA VAL A 89 0.93 -0.25 7.61
C VAL A 89 1.23 0.72 8.75
N THR A 90 0.44 1.78 8.89
CA THR A 90 0.58 2.73 9.99
C THR A 90 0.36 2.05 11.35
N THR A 91 -0.65 1.18 11.49
CA THR A 91 -0.90 0.45 12.74
C THR A 91 0.28 -0.45 13.12
N PHE A 92 0.86 -1.17 12.16
CA PHE A 92 2.02 -2.02 12.40
C PHE A 92 3.27 -1.20 12.78
N ALA A 93 3.53 -0.08 12.09
CA ALA A 93 4.61 0.83 12.45
C ALA A 93 4.47 1.34 13.90
N TYR A 94 3.28 1.81 14.29
CA TYR A 94 3.02 2.23 15.67
C TYR A 94 3.16 1.08 16.68
N SER A 95 2.72 -0.13 16.33
CA SER A 95 2.86 -1.30 17.21
C SER A 95 4.32 -1.62 17.52
N GLY A 96 5.23 -1.46 16.55
CA GLY A 96 6.66 -1.64 16.75
C GLY A 96 7.26 -0.61 17.71
N PHE A 97 6.82 0.65 17.63
CA PHE A 97 7.21 1.67 18.59
C PHE A 97 6.70 1.38 20.00
N VAL A 98 5.43 0.97 20.14
CA VAL A 98 4.88 0.59 21.43
C VAL A 98 5.67 -0.57 22.03
N LEU A 99 6.00 -1.59 21.22
CA LEU A 99 6.82 -2.71 21.66
C LEU A 99 8.19 -2.25 22.17
N ALA A 100 8.88 -1.39 21.41
CA ALA A 100 10.18 -0.83 21.79
C ALA A 100 10.13 -0.06 23.12
N ILE A 101 9.07 0.72 23.36
CA ILE A 101 8.88 1.44 24.62
C ILE A 101 8.71 0.46 25.78
N VAL A 102 7.81 -0.51 25.62
CA VAL A 102 7.51 -1.50 26.67
C VAL A 102 8.73 -2.34 27.01
N THR A 103 9.47 -2.84 26.01
CA THR A 103 10.68 -3.64 26.25
C THR A 103 11.81 -2.79 26.83
N GLY A 104 11.99 -1.55 26.39
CA GLY A 104 12.98 -0.64 26.97
C GLY A 104 12.69 -0.36 28.45
N LEU A 105 11.43 -0.13 28.80
CA LEU A 105 11.01 0.05 30.19
C LEU A 105 11.23 -1.22 31.02
N ALA A 106 10.91 -2.39 30.47
CA ALA A 106 11.16 -3.67 31.13
C ALA A 106 12.64 -3.90 31.44
N ILE A 107 13.55 -3.50 30.53
CA ILE A 107 15.01 -3.58 30.74
C ILE A 107 15.44 -2.66 31.90
N VAL A 108 15.03 -1.39 31.88
CA VAL A 108 15.41 -0.41 32.90
C VAL A 108 14.89 -0.81 34.28
N LEU A 109 13.65 -1.27 34.36
CA LEU A 109 13.01 -1.65 35.62
C LEU A 109 13.46 -3.03 36.14
N GLY A 110 13.82 -3.94 35.24
CA GLY A 110 14.27 -5.29 35.56
C GLY A 110 15.72 -5.36 36.05
N ILE A 111 16.58 -4.42 35.66
CA ILE A 111 17.98 -4.40 36.07
C ILE A 111 18.15 -3.51 37.32
N PRO A 112 18.46 -4.08 38.50
CA PRO A 112 18.50 -3.32 39.76
C PRO A 112 19.53 -2.18 39.75
N TYR A 113 20.65 -2.34 39.04
CA TYR A 113 21.66 -1.29 38.88
C TYR A 113 21.12 -0.07 38.12
N LEU A 114 20.39 -0.28 37.01
CA LEU A 114 19.81 0.79 36.22
C LEU A 114 18.67 1.47 36.98
N ARG A 115 17.82 0.69 37.66
CA ARG A 115 16.77 1.23 38.52
C ARG A 115 17.31 2.16 39.61
N ALA A 116 18.49 1.86 40.16
CA ALA A 116 19.12 2.67 41.21
C ALA A 116 19.85 3.91 40.66
N HIS A 117 20.23 3.93 39.38
CA HIS A 117 21.01 5.01 38.78
C HIS A 117 20.30 5.62 37.56
N LEU A 118 19.66 6.77 37.74
CA LEU A 118 18.87 7.45 36.69
C LEU A 118 19.67 7.81 35.43
N LEU A 119 20.92 8.23 35.59
CA LEU A 119 21.74 8.71 34.48
C LEU A 119 22.11 7.58 33.50
N PRO A 120 22.69 6.45 33.93
CA PRO A 120 22.92 5.30 33.03
C PRO A 120 21.62 4.68 32.54
N ALA A 121 20.54 4.68 33.33
CA ALA A 121 19.23 4.21 32.86
C ALA A 121 18.72 5.01 31.66
N THR A 122 18.81 6.34 31.72
CA THR A 122 18.40 7.22 30.61
C THR A 122 19.24 6.98 29.36
N ILE A 123 20.56 6.82 29.51
CA ILE A 123 21.47 6.56 28.37
C ILE A 123 21.13 5.22 27.71
N VAL A 124 21.01 4.15 28.50
CA VAL A 124 20.69 2.81 28.01
C VAL A 124 19.32 2.79 27.34
N TYR A 125 18.32 3.41 27.97
CA TYR A 125 16.96 3.48 27.41
C TYR A 125 16.92 4.28 26.10
N GLY A 126 17.59 5.43 26.03
CA GLY A 126 17.66 6.25 24.83
C GLY A 126 18.33 5.51 23.67
N LEU A 127 19.49 4.88 23.91
CA LEU A 127 20.18 4.06 22.90
C LEU A 127 19.33 2.87 22.45
N TYR A 128 18.67 2.21 23.39
CA TYR A 128 17.75 1.11 23.10
C TYR A 128 16.61 1.57 22.21
N LEU A 129 15.92 2.67 22.53
CA LEU A 129 14.82 3.20 21.73
C LEU A 129 15.24 3.58 20.31
N LEU A 130 16.44 4.15 20.13
CA LEU A 130 16.96 4.51 18.80
C LEU A 130 17.16 3.27 17.93
N ILE A 131 17.73 2.20 18.50
CA ILE A 131 18.01 0.96 17.77
C ILE A 131 16.72 0.15 17.59
N ALA A 132 16.06 -0.17 18.70
CA ALA A 132 14.86 -1.01 18.73
C ALA A 132 13.69 -0.36 18.00
N GLY A 133 13.50 0.95 18.10
CA GLY A 133 12.46 1.65 17.35
C GLY A 133 12.65 1.50 15.84
N ARG A 134 13.88 1.66 15.34
CA ARG A 134 14.19 1.49 13.92
C ARG A 134 14.05 0.02 13.48
N THR A 135 14.52 -0.92 14.29
CA THR A 135 14.45 -2.36 13.97
C THR A 135 13.01 -2.87 14.02
N PHE A 136 12.27 -2.63 15.10
CA PHE A 136 10.90 -3.13 15.24
C PHE A 136 9.93 -2.47 14.26
N ALA A 137 10.04 -1.15 14.02
CA ALA A 137 9.20 -0.49 13.02
C ALA A 137 9.49 -1.02 11.60
N GLY A 138 10.76 -1.24 11.26
CA GLY A 138 11.15 -1.80 9.97
C GLY A 138 10.71 -3.25 9.78
N VAL A 139 10.90 -4.11 10.79
CA VAL A 139 10.53 -5.54 10.71
C VAL A 139 9.02 -5.73 10.78
N LEU A 140 8.31 -5.10 11.72
CA LEU A 140 6.86 -5.27 11.83
C LEU A 140 6.11 -4.55 10.71
N GLY A 141 6.56 -3.35 10.33
CA GLY A 141 5.98 -2.59 9.22
C GLY A 141 6.21 -3.27 7.88
N GLY A 142 7.47 -3.56 7.54
CA GLY A 142 7.83 -4.08 6.22
C GLY A 142 7.60 -5.58 6.02
N TYR A 143 7.88 -6.43 7.04
CA TYR A 143 7.74 -7.88 6.86
C TYR A 143 6.32 -8.38 7.14
N TYR A 144 5.69 -7.90 8.22
CA TYR A 144 4.35 -8.38 8.59
C TYR A 144 3.24 -7.46 8.08
N GLY A 145 3.44 -6.15 8.13
CA GLY A 145 2.48 -5.15 7.70
C GLY A 145 2.16 -5.26 6.22
N ASP A 146 3.18 -5.31 5.36
CA ASP A 146 2.98 -5.33 3.91
C ASP A 146 2.27 -6.61 3.45
N HIS A 147 2.72 -7.80 3.86
CA HIS A 147 2.08 -9.06 3.44
C HIS A 147 0.61 -9.16 3.90
N ILE A 148 0.34 -8.91 5.18
CA ILE A 148 -1.02 -9.05 5.74
C ILE A 148 -1.96 -7.95 5.22
N ALA A 149 -1.46 -6.71 5.08
CA ALA A 149 -2.23 -5.62 4.52
C ALA A 149 -2.59 -5.92 3.07
N TYR A 150 -1.60 -6.35 2.29
CA TYR A 150 -1.73 -6.60 0.87
C TYR A 150 -2.75 -7.70 0.61
N ASP A 151 -2.58 -8.88 1.21
CA ASP A 151 -3.47 -10.02 0.96
C ASP A 151 -4.93 -9.70 1.33
N ARG A 152 -5.12 -9.01 2.45
CA ARG A 152 -6.46 -8.70 2.98
C ARG A 152 -7.15 -7.58 2.20
N ALA A 153 -6.40 -6.63 1.67
CA ALA A 153 -6.92 -5.58 0.80
C ALA A 153 -7.21 -6.13 -0.61
N ARG A 154 -6.28 -6.92 -1.17
CA ARG A 154 -6.36 -7.58 -2.48
C ARG A 154 -7.55 -8.53 -2.57
N THR A 155 -7.77 -9.36 -1.54
CA THR A 155 -8.90 -10.31 -1.51
C THR A 155 -10.25 -9.59 -1.54
N ARG A 156 -10.39 -8.51 -0.75
CA ARG A 156 -11.62 -7.69 -0.76
C ARG A 156 -11.84 -7.00 -2.09
N MET A 157 -10.77 -6.48 -2.70
CA MET A 157 -10.84 -5.85 -4.01
C MET A 157 -11.26 -6.84 -5.10
N ARG A 158 -10.68 -8.05 -5.11
CA ARG A 158 -11.05 -9.12 -6.05
C ARG A 158 -12.52 -9.47 -6.01
N MET A 159 -13.07 -9.65 -4.80
CA MET A 159 -14.49 -9.97 -4.63
C MET A 159 -15.40 -8.86 -5.16
N ARG A 160 -15.06 -7.59 -4.87
CA ARG A 160 -15.84 -6.44 -5.35
C ARG A 160 -15.74 -6.24 -6.85
N TRP A 161 -14.54 -6.40 -7.42
CA TRP A 161 -14.33 -6.35 -8.85
C TRP A 161 -15.13 -7.43 -9.58
N ALA A 162 -15.07 -8.68 -9.10
CA ALA A 162 -15.84 -9.78 -9.66
C ALA A 162 -17.36 -9.50 -9.62
N ALA A 163 -17.86 -8.96 -8.50
CA ALA A 163 -19.27 -8.57 -8.38
C ALA A 163 -19.65 -7.46 -9.37
N TRP A 164 -18.81 -6.42 -9.50
CA TRP A 164 -19.05 -5.30 -10.41
C TRP A 164 -19.03 -5.72 -11.88
N VAL A 165 -18.06 -6.55 -12.29
CA VAL A 165 -17.99 -7.10 -13.65
C VAL A 165 -19.19 -7.99 -13.95
N SER A 166 -19.66 -8.79 -12.98
CA SER A 166 -20.84 -9.66 -13.18
C SER A 166 -22.17 -8.91 -13.29
N ALA A 167 -22.22 -7.65 -12.81
CA ALA A 167 -23.41 -6.81 -12.85
C ALA A 167 -23.50 -5.94 -14.11
N ARG A 168 -22.50 -6.01 -14.99
CA ARG A 168 -22.36 -5.23 -16.22
C ARG A 168 -22.73 -6.05 -17.45
#